data_AF-A0A4Z1C5Y2-F1
#
_entry.id   AF-A0A4Z1C5Y2-F1
#
_cell.length_a   1.000
_cell.length_b   1.000
_cell.length_c   1.000
_cell.angle_alpha   90.00
_cell.angle_beta   90.00
_cell.angle_gamma   90.00
#
_symmetry.space_group_name_H-M   'P 1'
#
loop_
_entity.id
_entity.type
_entity.pdbx_description
1 polymer ?
#
loop_
_entity_poly.entity_id
_entity_poly.type
_entity_poly.pdbx_seq_one_letter_code
_entity_poly.pdbx_strand_id
1 'polypeptide(L)'
;MNPLQDDLTGHADDHALGLLTPVEAQLFEALMARDPALAAQVARLRDQLLPLDQSATPVPLPQGFADRLRLRLAETPQDAAQDLAPAAVPPGLSG
;
A
#
# COMPACT_ATOMS: atom_id res chain seq x y z
N MET A 1 20.99 13.66 14.89
CA MET A 1 20.69 13.43 13.46
C MET A 1 21.55 12.27 13.00
N ASN A 2 20.93 11.17 12.56
CA ASN A 2 21.64 10.04 11.96
C ASN A 2 21.34 10.09 10.46
N PRO A 3 22.31 10.40 9.60
CA PRO A 3 22.07 10.70 8.18
C PRO A 3 21.35 9.57 7.45
N LEU A 4 21.62 8.31 7.83
CA LEU A 4 20.96 7.14 7.24
C LEU A 4 19.45 7.09 7.54
N GLN A 5 19.01 7.56 8.71
CA GLN A 5 17.59 7.61 9.07
C GLN A 5 16.87 8.75 8.34
N ASP A 6 17.57 9.86 8.08
CA ASP A 6 17.01 10.99 7.32
C ASP A 6 16.83 10.59 5.84
N ASP A 7 17.82 9.92 5.24
CA ASP A 7 17.73 9.39 3.87
C ASP A 7 16.58 8.38 3.72
N LEU A 8 16.42 7.46 4.68
CA LEU A 8 15.33 6.49 4.66
C LEU A 8 13.96 7.14 4.81
N THR A 9 13.86 8.22 5.58
CA THR A 9 12.61 8.97 5.74
C THR A 9 12.27 9.72 4.45
N GLY A 10 13.24 10.35 3.80
CA GLY A 10 13.05 10.99 2.49
C GLY A 10 12.58 9.99 1.43
N HIS A 11 13.19 8.80 1.39
CA HIS A 11 12.75 7.73 0.47
C HIS A 11 11.36 7.18 0.79
N ALA A 12 10.92 7.17 2.06
CA ALA A 12 9.56 6.77 2.42
C ALA A 12 8.51 7.76 1.90
N ASP A 13 8.80 9.06 1.97
CA ASP A 13 7.93 10.11 1.43
C ASP A 13 7.86 10.03 -0.11
N ASP A 14 9.01 9.89 -0.78
CA ASP A 14 9.09 9.70 -2.22
C ASP A 14 8.35 8.43 -2.67
N HIS A 15 8.48 7.34 -1.91
CA HIS A 15 7.74 6.10 -2.18
C HIS A 15 6.22 6.32 -2.03
N ALA A 16 5.77 6.96 -0.95
CA ALA A 16 4.35 7.22 -0.70
C ALA A 16 3.72 8.10 -1.79
N LEU A 17 4.49 9.04 -2.36
CA LEU A 17 4.09 9.90 -3.47
C LEU A 17 4.29 9.28 -4.85
N GLY A 18 4.90 8.10 -4.95
CA GLY A 18 5.19 7.43 -6.23
C GLY A 18 6.26 8.14 -7.07
N LEU A 19 7.20 8.84 -6.43
CA LEU A 19 8.26 9.62 -7.08
C LEU A 19 9.53 8.80 -7.34
N LEU A 20 9.65 7.63 -6.73
CA LEU A 20 10.76 6.72 -6.96
C LEU A 20 10.75 6.15 -8.38
N THR A 21 11.93 5.90 -8.94
CA THR A 21 12.02 5.15 -10.19
C THR A 21 11.48 3.73 -10.01
N PRO A 22 11.07 3.03 -11.09
CA PRO A 22 10.54 1.66 -10.96
C PRO A 22 11.50 0.68 -10.29
N VAL A 23 12.82 0.89 -10.43
CA VAL A 23 13.84 0.05 -9.80
C VAL A 23 13.94 0.37 -8.31
N GLU A 24 13.96 1.64 -7.94
CA GLU A 24 13.98 2.08 -6.53
C GLU A 24 12.72 1.66 -5.79
N ALA A 25 11.54 1.80 -6.41
CA ALA A 25 10.28 1.34 -5.82
C ALA A 25 10.32 -0.16 -5.54
N GLN A 26 10.80 -0.99 -6.47
CA GLN A 26 10.93 -2.44 -6.24
C GLN A 26 11.89 -2.78 -5.10
N LEU A 27 13.03 -2.09 -5.02
CA LEU A 27 13.98 -2.26 -3.93
C LEU A 27 13.38 -1.84 -2.59
N PHE A 28 12.64 -0.72 -2.58
CA PHE A 28 12.01 -0.19 -1.39
C PHE A 28 10.87 -1.09 -0.89
N GLU A 29 10.05 -1.64 -1.79
CA GLU A 29 9.05 -2.66 -1.48
C GLU A 29 9.70 -3.92 -0.87
N ALA A 30 10.84 -4.37 -1.40
CA ALA A 30 11.59 -5.48 -0.82
C ALA A 30 12.15 -5.17 0.58
N LEU A 31 12.49 -3.91 0.86
CA LEU A 31 12.89 -3.45 2.20
C LEU A 31 11.69 -3.42 3.16
N MET A 32 10.55 -2.88 2.73
CA MET A 32 9.32 -2.88 3.53
C MET A 32 8.83 -4.29 3.86
N ALA A 33 8.97 -5.25 2.94
CA ALA A 33 8.64 -6.65 3.19
C ALA A 33 9.50 -7.28 4.30
N ARG A 34 10.68 -6.71 4.58
CA ARG A 34 11.63 -7.18 5.61
C ARG A 34 11.58 -6.36 6.89
N ASP A 35 11.15 -5.10 6.80
CA ASP A 35 11.03 -4.17 7.93
C ASP A 35 9.58 -3.71 8.12
N PRO A 36 8.84 -4.34 9.06
CA PRO A 36 7.45 -3.95 9.31
C PRO A 36 7.31 -2.54 9.90
N ALA A 37 8.35 -1.99 10.55
CA ALA A 37 8.30 -0.61 11.04
C ALA A 37 8.35 0.40 9.89
N LEU A 38 9.16 0.11 8.86
CA LEU A 38 9.18 0.90 7.63
C LEU A 38 7.84 0.83 6.90
N ALA A 39 7.26 -0.37 6.78
CA ALA A 39 5.93 -0.54 6.17
C ALA A 39 4.84 0.25 6.93
N ALA A 40 4.85 0.20 8.26
CA ALA A 40 3.92 0.97 9.09
C ALA A 40 4.10 2.49 8.94
N GLN A 41 5.34 2.95 8.80
CA GLN A 41 5.65 4.36 8.56
C GLN A 41 5.08 4.83 7.22
N VAL A 42 5.27 4.05 6.14
CA VAL A 42 4.71 4.36 4.81
C VAL A 42 3.19 4.33 4.82
N ALA A 43 2.58 3.36 5.51
CA ALA A 43 1.12 3.31 5.67
C ALA A 43 0.59 4.59 6.36
N ARG A 44 1.23 5.02 7.46
CA ARG A 44 0.89 6.27 8.16
C ARG A 44 1.01 7.49 7.24
N LEU A 45 2.04 7.56 6.41
CA LEU A 45 2.22 8.64 5.43
C LEU A 45 1.08 8.65 4.42
N ARG A 46 0.69 7.49 3.89
CA ARG A 46 -0.44 7.37 2.96
C ARG A 46 -1.76 7.80 3.60
N ASP A 47 -2.01 7.44 4.85
CA ASP A 47 -3.19 7.88 5.59
C ASP A 47 -3.23 9.40 5.77
N GLN A 48 -2.07 10.04 5.95
CA GLN A 48 -1.95 11.50 6.03
C GLN A 48 -2.24 12.19 4.69
N LEU A 49 -1.97 11.52 3.57
CA LEU A 49 -2.21 12.03 2.21
C LEU A 49 -3.61 11.71 1.70
N LEU A 50 -4.33 10.76 2.32
CA LEU A 50 -5.68 10.34 1.93
C LEU A 50 -6.69 11.50 1.77
N PRO A 51 -6.70 12.54 2.64
CA PRO A 51 -7.59 13.68 2.44
C PRO A 51 -7.36 14.43 1.11
N LEU A 52 -6.13 14.42 0.59
CA LEU A 52 -5.82 15.04 -0.71
C LEU A 52 -6.48 14.25 -1.85
N ASP A 53 -6.35 12.92 -1.83
CA ASP A 53 -7.02 12.03 -2.79
C ASP A 53 -8.54 12.20 -2.76
N GLN A 54 -9.14 12.23 -1.56
CA GLN A 54 -10.58 12.40 -1.39
C GLN A 54 -11.10 13.79 -1.80
N SER A 55 -10.23 14.80 -1.82
CA SER A 55 -10.58 16.15 -2.28
C SER A 55 -10.58 16.30 -3.80
N ALA A 56 -10.06 15.31 -4.54
CA ALA A 56 -10.01 15.36 -6.00
C ALA A 56 -11.42 15.26 -6.60
N THR A 57 -11.69 16.08 -7.63
CA THR A 57 -12.95 16.00 -8.37
C THR A 57 -13.06 14.66 -9.08
N PRO A 58 -14.12 13.85 -8.83
CA PRO A 58 -14.29 12.57 -9.49
C PRO A 58 -14.39 12.71 -11.01
N VAL A 59 -13.66 11.87 -11.75
CA VAL A 59 -13.74 11.78 -13.20
C VAL A 59 -14.51 10.51 -13.57
N PRO A 60 -15.55 10.60 -14.43
CA PRO A 60 -16.31 9.41 -14.84
C PRO A 60 -15.43 8.44 -15.63
N LEU A 61 -15.54 7.16 -15.32
CA LEU A 61 -14.84 6.11 -16.05
C LEU A 61 -15.44 5.90 -17.45
N PRO A 62 -14.65 5.44 -18.44
CA PRO A 62 -15.18 5.10 -19.75
C PRO A 62 -16.28 4.04 -19.68
N GLN A 63 -17.26 4.10 -20.58
CA GLN A 63 -18.34 3.12 -20.63
C GLN A 63 -17.80 1.68 -20.74
N GLY A 64 -18.41 0.77 -19.99
CA GLY A 64 -18.02 -0.64 -19.93
C GLY A 64 -16.67 -0.92 -19.26
N PHE A 65 -15.99 0.09 -18.68
CA PHE A 65 -14.73 -0.13 -17.96
C PHE A 65 -14.88 -1.16 -16.84
N ALA A 66 -15.92 -1.03 -16.01
CA ALA A 66 -16.17 -1.93 -14.89
C ALA A 66 -16.42 -3.37 -15.37
N ASP A 67 -17.18 -3.56 -16.46
CA ASP A 67 -17.47 -4.90 -16.98
C ASP A 67 -16.22 -5.56 -17.57
N ARG A 68 -15.39 -4.81 -18.31
CA ARG A 68 -14.10 -5.29 -18.79
C ARG A 68 -13.17 -5.68 -17.65
N LEU A 69 -13.14 -4.88 -16.58
CA LEU A 69 -12.33 -5.17 -15.40
C LEU A 69 -12.80 -6.45 -14.70
N ARG A 70 -14.12 -6.64 -14.54
CA ARG A 70 -14.69 -7.86 -13.94
C ARG A 70 -14.34 -9.11 -14.74
N LEU A 71 -14.44 -9.06 -16.08
CA LEU A 71 -14.05 -10.17 -16.94
C LEU A 71 -12.57 -10.51 -16.77
N ARG A 72 -11.69 -9.50 -16.80
CA ARG A 72 -10.25 -9.72 -16.59
C ARG A 72 -9.94 -10.31 -15.22
N LEU A 73 -10.58 -9.83 -14.15
CA LEU A 73 -10.38 -10.36 -12.80
C LEU A 73 -10.81 -11.82 -12.68
N ALA A 74 -11.87 -12.23 -13.38
CA ALA A 74 -12.33 -13.62 -13.40
C ALA A 74 -11.39 -14.55 -14.17
N GLU A 75 -10.66 -14.04 -15.16
CA GLU A 75 -9.71 -14.80 -15.99
C GLU A 75 -8.30 -14.84 -15.40
N THR A 76 -7.91 -13.84 -14.61
CA THR A 76 -6.60 -13.80 -13.95
C THR A 76 -6.58 -14.77 -12.76
N PRO A 77 -5.68 -15.77 -12.76
CA PRO A 77 -5.45 -16.61 -11.59
C PRO A 77 -5.12 -15.70 -10.41
N GLN A 78 -5.99 -15.69 -9.40
CA GLN A 78 -5.66 -15.06 -8.14
C GLN A 78 -4.72 -16.04 -7.47
N ASP A 79 -3.41 -15.76 -7.49
CA ASP A 79 -2.52 -16.45 -6.55
C ASP A 79 -3.14 -16.21 -5.18
N ALA A 80 -3.61 -17.28 -4.56
CA ALA A 80 -4.10 -17.21 -3.20
C ALA A 80 -2.96 -16.60 -2.41
N ALA A 81 -3.21 -15.43 -1.79
CA ALA A 81 -2.31 -14.92 -0.78
C ALA A 81 -2.14 -16.04 0.25
N GLN A 82 -1.07 -16.81 0.10
CA GLN A 82 -0.77 -17.91 0.98
C GLN A 82 -0.38 -17.26 2.31
N ASP A 83 -1.31 -17.37 3.25
CA ASP A 83 -1.03 -17.47 4.67
C ASP A 83 -0.67 -16.18 5.44
N LEU A 84 -1.52 -15.16 5.32
CA LEU A 84 -1.75 -14.22 6.42
C LEU A 84 -3.19 -14.33 6.89
N ALA A 85 -3.50 -15.48 7.51
CA ALA A 85 -4.66 -15.59 8.37
C ALA A 85 -4.61 -14.50 9.47
N PRO A 86 -5.77 -13.94 9.84
CA PRO A 86 -5.84 -12.78 10.73
C PRO A 86 -5.29 -13.14 12.11
N ALA A 87 -4.49 -12.23 12.67
CA ALA A 87 -4.19 -12.21 14.09
C ALA A 87 -5.49 -12.43 14.87
N ALA A 88 -5.51 -13.53 15.64
CA ALA A 88 -6.63 -13.96 16.42
C ALA A 88 -7.19 -12.81 17.26
N VAL A 89 -8.47 -12.48 17.03
CA VAL A 89 -9.27 -11.72 17.98
C VAL A 89 -9.31 -12.56 19.27
N PRO A 90 -8.78 -12.11 20.42
CA PRO A 90 -8.90 -12.88 21.65
C PRO A 90 -10.39 -13.00 22.01
N PRO A 91 -10.87 -14.20 22.39
CA PRO A 91 -12.26 -14.37 22.77
C PRO A 91 -12.57 -13.53 24.01
N GLY A 92 -13.75 -12.90 23.99
CA GLY A 92 -14.24 -12.02 25.03
C GLY A 92 -14.14 -12.64 26.43
N LEU A 93 -13.65 -11.83 27.36
CA LEU A 93 -13.86 -12.01 28.79
C LEU A 93 -15.36 -11.81 29.08
N SER A 94 -16.12 -12.91 29.10
CA SER A 94 -17.34 -13.00 29.90
C SER A 94 -16.95 -13.41 31.31
N GLY A 95 -17.35 -12.61 32.30
CA GLY A 95 -17.17 -12.82 33.74
C GLY A 95 -17.63 -11.61 34.51
#